data_AF-A0A6I7YHW9-F1
#
_entry.id   AF-A0A6I7YHW9-F1
#
_cell.length_a   1.000
_cell.length_b   1.000
_cell.length_c   1.000
_cell.angle_alpha   90.00
_cell.angle_beta   90.00
_cell.angle_gamma   90.00
#
_symmetry.space_group_name_H-M   'P 1'
#
loop_
_entity.id
_entity.type
_entity.pdbx_description
1 polymer ?
#
loop_
_entity_poly.entity_id
_entity_poly.type
_entity_poly.pdbx_seq_one_letter_code
_entity_poly.pdbx_strand_id
1 'polypeptide(L)'
;MASEKGGAHRAKDLNLDNPHDVKLRPSRLPAGVQWVAVGLFVAGVALSAVFAISAHWRRATVILGASLLWLSLVRLTCDSRIVGVLAVRSRRFDATYTACLGALMTFLAVSVDSLGS
;
A
#
# COMPACT_ATOMS: atom_id res chain seq x y z
N MET A 1 34.08 -28.21 -9.85
CA MET A 1 32.61 -28.39 -9.85
C MET A 1 32.11 -28.62 -8.41
N ALA A 2 32.09 -27.57 -7.57
CA ALA A 2 31.55 -27.67 -6.20
C ALA A 2 31.18 -26.27 -5.67
N SER A 3 30.16 -25.61 -6.24
CA SER A 3 29.67 -24.32 -5.73
C SER A 3 28.21 -24.01 -6.08
N GLU A 4 27.32 -25.01 -6.21
CA GLU A 4 25.89 -24.74 -6.52
C GLU A 4 24.92 -25.16 -5.41
N LYS A 5 25.31 -26.03 -4.47
CA LYS A 5 24.37 -26.56 -3.45
C LYS A 5 24.15 -25.63 -2.25
N GLY A 6 24.97 -24.59 -2.07
CA GLY A 6 24.87 -23.66 -0.93
C GLY A 6 23.82 -22.55 -1.09
N GLY A 7 23.41 -22.20 -2.31
CA GLY A 7 22.46 -21.12 -2.57
C GLY A 7 20.99 -21.52 -2.33
N ALA A 8 20.65 -22.78 -2.64
CA ALA A 8 19.27 -23.27 -2.59
C ALA A 8 18.72 -23.48 -1.17
N HIS A 9 19.59 -23.73 -0.18
CA HIS A 9 19.19 -23.85 1.23
C HIS A 9 18.91 -22.49 1.85
N ARG A 10 19.74 -21.49 1.54
CA ARG A 10 19.66 -20.14 2.11
C ARG A 10 18.40 -19.37 1.72
N ALA A 11 17.84 -19.64 0.53
CA ALA A 11 16.57 -19.06 0.09
C ALA A 11 15.34 -19.70 0.75
N LYS A 12 15.44 -20.96 1.23
CA LYS A 12 14.37 -21.65 1.97
C LYS A 12 14.30 -21.23 3.44
N ASP A 13 15.41 -20.77 4.02
CA ASP A 13 15.51 -20.41 5.44
C ASP A 13 15.14 -18.94 5.73
N LEU A 14 15.02 -18.08 4.71
CA LEU A 14 14.54 -16.71 4.87
C LEU A 14 13.01 -16.69 4.90
N ASN A 15 12.44 -17.00 6.05
CA ASN A 15 11.02 -16.79 6.30
C ASN A 15 10.72 -15.28 6.27
N LEU A 16 10.23 -14.80 5.12
CA LEU A 16 9.83 -13.39 4.90
C LEU A 16 8.42 -13.09 5.44
N ASP A 17 7.75 -14.07 6.07
CA ASP A 17 6.45 -13.84 6.66
C ASP A 17 6.58 -12.82 7.81
N ASN A 18 5.73 -11.79 7.77
CA ASN A 18 5.75 -10.75 8.79
C ASN A 18 5.43 -11.37 10.18
N PRO A 19 6.36 -11.33 11.15
CA PRO A 19 6.20 -12.00 12.44
C PRO A 19 5.01 -11.47 13.26
N HIS A 20 4.57 -10.24 12.99
CA HIS A 20 3.44 -9.62 13.66
C HIS A 20 2.07 -10.02 13.10
N ASP A 21 2.04 -10.67 11.93
CA ASP A 21 0.82 -11.04 11.22
C ASP A 21 0.53 -12.55 11.23
N VAL A 22 1.40 -13.35 11.87
CA VAL A 22 1.33 -14.83 11.93
C VAL A 22 0.00 -15.35 12.51
N LYS A 23 -0.67 -14.56 13.36
CA LYS A 23 -1.94 -14.91 14.00
C LYS A 23 -3.18 -14.46 13.22
N LEU A 24 -3.01 -13.80 12.08
CA LEU A 24 -4.13 -13.27 11.31
C LEU A 24 -4.82 -14.38 10.51
N ARG A 25 -6.15 -14.30 10.44
CA ARG A 25 -6.93 -15.20 9.59
C ARG A 25 -6.61 -14.91 8.12
N PRO A 26 -6.43 -15.94 7.27
CA PRO A 26 -6.28 -15.77 5.83
C PRO A 26 -7.44 -14.93 5.26
N SER A 27 -7.12 -14.09 4.28
CA SER A 27 -8.15 -13.31 3.59
C SER A 27 -9.16 -14.23 2.90
N ARG A 28 -10.43 -13.82 2.86
CA ARG A 28 -11.47 -14.52 2.08
C ARG A 28 -11.42 -14.16 0.59
N LEU A 29 -10.61 -13.17 0.21
CA LEU A 29 -10.53 -12.69 -1.16
C LEU A 29 -9.60 -13.58 -2.00
N PRO A 30 -9.97 -13.93 -3.24
CA PRO A 30 -9.08 -14.63 -4.17
C PRO A 30 -7.81 -13.83 -4.42
N ALA A 31 -6.67 -14.51 -4.64
CA ALA A 31 -5.39 -13.87 -4.87
C ALA A 31 -5.42 -12.84 -6.03
N GLY A 32 -6.15 -13.14 -7.12
CA GLY A 32 -6.32 -12.21 -8.24
C GLY A 32 -6.97 -10.89 -7.84
N VAL A 33 -7.99 -10.93 -6.97
CA VAL A 33 -8.66 -9.71 -6.46
C VAL A 33 -7.71 -8.88 -5.60
N GLN A 34 -6.87 -9.54 -4.80
CA GLN A 34 -5.87 -8.85 -3.98
C GLN A 34 -4.83 -8.11 -4.85
N TRP A 35 -4.35 -8.75 -5.92
CA TRP A 35 -3.44 -8.11 -6.88
C TRP A 35 -4.10 -6.97 -7.65
N VAL A 36 -5.36 -7.11 -8.06
CA VAL A 36 -6.12 -6.01 -8.68
C VAL A 36 -6.24 -4.84 -7.71
N ALA A 37 -6.52 -5.09 -6.43
CA ALA A 37 -6.64 -4.03 -5.42
C ALA A 37 -5.31 -3.29 -5.19
N VAL A 38 -4.18 -4.00 -5.22
CA VAL A 38 -2.83 -3.41 -5.22
C VAL A 38 -2.57 -2.62 -6.50
N GLY A 39 -2.95 -3.16 -7.66
CA GLY A 39 -2.84 -2.47 -8.95
C GLY A 39 -3.60 -1.15 -8.98
N LEU A 40 -4.81 -1.12 -8.42
CA LEU A 40 -5.61 0.11 -8.27
C LEU A 40 -4.91 1.15 -7.38
N PHE A 41 -4.27 0.72 -6.29
CA PHE A 41 -3.45 1.61 -5.47
C PHE A 41 -2.29 2.23 -6.28
N VAL A 42 -1.53 1.39 -6.99
CA VAL A 42 -0.40 1.85 -7.81
C VAL A 42 -0.87 2.81 -8.92
N ALA A 43 -2.00 2.50 -9.57
CA ALA A 43 -2.59 3.36 -10.58
C ALA A 43 -3.01 4.72 -10.01
N GLY A 44 -3.60 4.74 -8.79
CA GLY A 44 -3.95 5.97 -8.10
C GLY A 44 -2.74 6.84 -7.77
N VAL A 45 -1.65 6.23 -7.29
CA VAL A 45 -0.38 6.94 -7.04
C VAL A 45 0.21 7.49 -8.34
N ALA A 46 0.21 6.71 -9.42
CA ALA A 46 0.69 7.16 -10.73
C ALA A 46 -0.13 8.34 -11.26
N LEU A 47 -1.46 8.26 -11.16
CA LEU A 47 -2.36 9.35 -11.55
C LEU A 47 -2.12 10.61 -10.72
N SER A 48 -1.92 10.46 -9.41
CA SER A 48 -1.52 11.58 -8.55
C SER A 48 -0.20 12.20 -9.03
N ALA A 49 0.80 11.38 -9.37
CA ALA A 49 2.08 11.89 -9.86
C ALA A 49 1.92 12.69 -11.16
N VAL A 50 1.07 12.24 -12.09
CA VAL A 50 0.72 12.99 -13.30
C VAL A 50 0.12 14.36 -12.96
N PHE A 51 -0.85 14.42 -12.05
CA PHE A 51 -1.41 15.72 -11.64
C PHE A 51 -0.40 16.61 -10.90
N ALA A 52 0.54 16.01 -10.15
CA ALA A 52 1.57 16.75 -9.42
C ALA A 52 2.51 17.48 -10.39
N ILE A 53 2.90 16.83 -11.49
CA ILE A 53 3.76 17.43 -12.52
C ILE A 53 2.99 18.39 -13.43
N SER A 54 1.68 18.22 -13.61
CA SER A 54 0.82 19.10 -14.41
C SER A 54 0.38 20.39 -13.68
N ALA A 55 1.11 20.83 -12.65
CA ALA A 55 0.77 21.99 -11.81
C ALA A 55 -0.60 21.93 -11.08
N HIS A 56 -1.26 20.77 -11.07
CA HIS A 56 -2.54 20.56 -10.39
C HIS A 56 -2.34 19.92 -9.01
N TRP A 57 -1.53 20.57 -8.17
CA TRP A 57 -1.10 20.06 -6.86
C TRP A 57 -2.27 19.68 -5.95
N ARG A 58 -3.40 20.39 -6.03
CA ARG A 58 -4.64 20.08 -5.27
C ARG A 58 -5.22 18.74 -5.69
N ARG A 59 -5.43 18.53 -6.99
CA ARG A 59 -5.96 17.26 -7.53
C ARG A 59 -5.01 16.11 -7.23
N ALA A 60 -3.70 16.35 -7.39
CA ALA A 60 -2.68 15.38 -7.02
C ALA A 60 -2.81 14.94 -5.56
N THR A 61 -2.88 15.90 -4.63
CA THR A 61 -2.94 15.62 -3.19
C THR A 61 -4.23 14.90 -2.79
N VAL A 62 -5.37 15.25 -3.39
CA VAL A 62 -6.65 14.54 -3.19
C VAL A 62 -6.55 13.10 -3.69
N ILE A 63 -6.00 12.87 -4.88
CA ILE A 63 -5.88 11.53 -5.47
C ILE A 63 -4.91 10.67 -4.65
N LEU A 64 -3.80 11.25 -4.19
CA LEU A 64 -2.86 10.57 -3.30
C LEU A 64 -3.50 10.22 -1.96
N GLY A 65 -4.23 11.18 -1.36
CA GLY A 65 -4.95 10.96 -0.11
C GLY A 65 -6.00 9.85 -0.23
N ALA A 66 -6.79 9.86 -1.30
CA ALA A 66 -7.74 8.80 -1.61
C ALA A 66 -7.05 7.45 -1.86
N SER A 67 -5.88 7.44 -2.50
CA SER A 67 -5.09 6.22 -2.72
C SER A 67 -4.58 5.64 -1.40
N LEU A 68 -4.17 6.48 -0.43
CA LEU A 68 -3.75 6.04 0.90
C LEU A 68 -4.92 5.50 1.74
N LEU A 69 -6.11 6.10 1.62
CA LEU A 69 -7.33 5.57 2.23
C LEU A 69 -7.69 4.20 1.62
N TRP A 70 -7.58 4.06 0.31
CA TRP A 70 -7.75 2.78 -0.38
C TRP A 70 -6.73 1.75 0.11
N LEU A 71 -5.45 2.13 0.23
CA LEU A 71 -4.41 1.26 0.76
C LEU A 71 -4.74 0.78 2.18
N SER A 72 -5.28 1.64 3.05
CA SER A 72 -5.74 1.24 4.39
C SER A 72 -6.78 0.12 4.33
N LEU A 73 -7.77 0.23 3.43
CA LEU A 73 -8.77 -0.83 3.21
C LEU A 73 -8.14 -2.12 2.68
N VAL A 74 -7.23 -2.00 1.70
CA VAL A 74 -6.48 -3.14 1.14
C VAL A 74 -5.70 -3.85 2.23
N ARG A 75 -5.04 -3.10 3.13
CA ARG A 75 -4.29 -3.67 4.27
C ARG A 75 -5.17 -4.43 5.24
N LEU A 76 -6.41 -3.99 5.47
CA LEU A 76 -7.31 -4.68 6.39
C LEU A 76 -7.96 -5.93 5.77
N THR A 77 -8.09 -5.96 4.44
CA THR A 77 -8.85 -6.99 3.71
C THR A 77 -7.99 -8.04 3.01
N CYS A 78 -6.77 -7.70 2.57
CA CYS A 78 -5.87 -8.59 1.84
C CYS A 78 -4.88 -9.30 2.77
N ASP A 79 -4.30 -10.39 2.26
CA ASP A 79 -3.35 -11.21 3.00
C ASP A 79 -1.97 -10.55 3.02
N SER A 80 -1.30 -10.61 4.17
CA SER A 80 0.06 -10.08 4.34
C SER A 80 1.08 -10.79 3.46
N ARG A 81 0.81 -11.97 2.90
CA ARG A 81 1.70 -12.60 1.91
C ARG A 81 1.81 -11.82 0.59
N ILE A 82 0.75 -11.11 0.19
CA ILE A 82 0.72 -10.35 -1.07
C ILE A 82 1.11 -8.89 -0.80
N VAL A 83 0.58 -8.30 0.28
CA VAL A 83 0.78 -6.87 0.60
C VAL A 83 1.93 -6.66 1.62
N GLY A 84 2.59 -7.73 2.05
CA GLY A 84 3.61 -7.72 3.12
C GLY A 84 4.90 -7.01 2.78
N VAL A 85 5.18 -6.78 1.50
CA VAL A 85 6.34 -5.98 1.05
C VAL A 85 6.34 -4.58 1.66
N LEU A 86 5.17 -4.08 2.03
CA LEU A 86 5.01 -2.77 2.66
C LEU A 86 4.94 -2.84 4.20
N ALA A 87 5.02 -4.02 4.84
CA ALA A 87 4.80 -4.18 6.28
C ALA A 87 6.05 -3.81 7.10
N VAL A 88 5.96 -2.75 7.91
CA VAL A 88 7.07 -2.28 8.77
C VAL A 88 6.92 -2.71 10.24
N ARG A 89 5.69 -2.90 10.73
CA ARG A 89 5.45 -3.25 12.15
C ARG A 89 4.23 -4.14 12.36
N SER A 90 3.03 -3.68 12.05
CA SER A 90 1.84 -4.53 12.13
C SER A 90 0.82 -4.05 11.11
N ARG A 91 -0.02 -4.97 10.62
CA ARG A 91 -1.09 -4.63 9.68
C ARG A 91 -2.00 -3.51 10.19
N ARG A 92 -2.32 -3.52 11.50
CA ARG A 92 -3.18 -2.50 12.12
C ARG A 92 -2.50 -1.13 12.18
N PHE A 93 -1.24 -1.09 12.61
CA PHE A 93 -0.48 0.17 12.66
C PHE A 93 -0.38 0.81 11.28
N ASP A 94 -0.03 0.02 10.26
CA ASP A 94 0.09 0.52 8.89
C ASP A 94 -1.25 1.01 8.33
N ALA A 95 -2.34 0.27 8.55
CA ALA A 95 -3.68 0.69 8.15
C ALA A 95 -4.12 1.98 8.84
N THR A 96 -3.86 2.14 10.14
CA THR A 96 -4.15 3.37 10.88
C THR A 96 -3.29 4.53 10.37
N TYR A 97 -2.01 4.31 10.13
CA TYR A 97 -1.10 5.34 9.63
C TYR A 97 -1.52 5.85 8.25
N THR A 98 -1.75 4.94 7.31
CA THR A 98 -2.20 5.27 5.94
C THR A 98 -3.58 5.92 5.95
N ALA A 99 -4.50 5.50 6.84
CA ALA A 99 -5.79 6.14 7.01
C ALA A 99 -5.67 7.59 7.52
N CYS A 100 -4.91 7.81 8.59
CA CYS A 100 -4.72 9.14 9.16
C CYS A 100 -4.03 10.08 8.17
N LEU A 101 -2.97 9.61 7.51
CA LEU A 101 -2.24 10.39 6.52
C LEU A 101 -3.12 10.71 5.31
N GLY A 102 -3.80 9.71 4.75
CA GLY A 102 -4.70 9.89 3.60
C GLY A 102 -5.86 10.83 3.90
N ALA A 103 -6.46 10.71 5.09
CA ALA A 103 -7.52 11.61 5.55
C ALA A 103 -7.00 13.04 5.71
N LEU A 104 -5.84 13.23 6.36
CA LEU A 104 -5.25 14.56 6.57
C LEU A 104 -4.89 15.22 5.23
N MET A 105 -4.27 14.48 4.32
CA MET A 105 -3.94 14.99 2.98
C MET A 105 -5.18 15.41 2.21
N THR A 106 -6.22 14.57 2.21
CA THR A 106 -7.48 14.86 1.51
C THR A 106 -8.19 16.06 2.14
N PHE A 107 -8.29 16.09 3.46
CA PHE A 107 -8.89 17.20 4.20
C PHE A 107 -8.21 18.53 3.87
N LEU A 108 -6.87 18.60 4.03
CA LEU A 108 -6.12 19.82 3.75
C LEU A 108 -6.26 20.27 2.28
N ALA A 109 -6.19 19.34 1.33
CA ALA A 109 -6.29 19.67 -0.09
C ALA A 109 -7.68 20.18 -0.49
N VAL A 110 -8.75 19.69 0.16
CA VAL A 110 -10.13 20.13 -0.08
C VAL A 110 -10.44 21.42 0.69
N SER A 111 -9.85 21.64 1.86
CA SER A 111 -10.04 22.84 2.66
C SER A 111 -9.38 24.10 2.09
N VAL A 112 -8.36 23.96 1.23
CA VAL A 112 -7.73 25.10 0.55
C VAL A 112 -8.58 25.54 -0.64
N ASP A 113 -8.99 26.81 -0.62
CA ASP A 113 -9.76 27.43 -1.69
C ASP A 113 -9.06 27.32 -3.05
N SER A 114 -9.86 27.06 -4.08
CA SER A 114 -9.39 26.92 -5.45
C SER A 114 -9.25 28.28 -6.14
N LEU A 115 -8.39 29.15 -5.63
CA LEU A 115 -8.03 30.36 -6.34
C LEU A 115 -7.21 29.97 -7.58
N GLY A 116 -7.90 29.62 -8.68
CA GLY A 116 -7.31 29.41 -10.00
C GLY A 116 -6.69 28.04 -10.30
N SER A 117 -7.22 26.92 -9.78
CA SER A 117 -6.83 25.55 -10.16
C SER A 117 -7.98 24.69 -10.66
#